data_AF-A0A7G1G3Y2-F1
#
_entry.id   AF-A0A7G1G3Y2-F1
#
_cell.length_a   1.000
_cell.length_b   1.000
_cell.length_c   1.000
_cell.angle_alpha   90.00
_cell.angle_beta   90.00
_cell.angle_gamma   90.00
#
_symmetry.space_group_name_H-M   'P 1'
#
loop_
_entity.id
_entity.type
_entity.pdbx_description
1 polymer ?
#
loop_
_entity_poly.entity_id
_entity_poly.type
_entity_poly.pdbx_seq_one_letter_code
_entity_poly.pdbx_strand_id
1 'polypeptide(L)'
;MQLKKFFLLIVLLIVINEFSSYPILSENKIIGHIYTDLKANINKNELNGYILSLNQIDPELCYLAIGSVNNFELIENLFLDIGTELKNKNFDFVIFGNLKTLNKETTDYLNYIGKSPYLISEVLYRMIRGFETAGIVPVLKITSDDDTKVKNSLKNRAGAIYTYSEEINNLDMYLKNNNVYLKKDRILRLPWKTETSFLKDSIKSIYENSIILSGWRKDNSKLLYRKINFTETKMITYFSHSVESLAKEVLDGKKLATGKITW
;
A
#
# COMPACT_ATOMS: atom_id res chain seq x y z
N MET A 1 -38.88 -22.35 -5.67
CA MET A 1 -38.10 -21.14 -6.03
C MET A 1 -36.99 -20.80 -5.01
N GLN A 2 -37.15 -21.13 -3.73
CA GLN A 2 -36.14 -20.88 -2.69
C GLN A 2 -34.87 -21.75 -2.79
N LEU A 3 -34.98 -23.03 -3.19
CA LEU A 3 -33.81 -23.92 -3.34
C LEU A 3 -32.79 -23.43 -4.37
N LYS A 4 -33.25 -22.88 -5.51
CA LYS A 4 -32.38 -22.33 -6.54
C LYS A 4 -31.64 -21.07 -6.06
N LYS A 5 -32.28 -20.24 -5.23
CA LYS A 5 -31.64 -19.06 -4.61
C LYS A 5 -30.61 -19.48 -3.56
N PHE A 6 -30.89 -20.53 -2.79
CA PHE A 6 -29.97 -21.06 -1.79
C PHE A 6 -28.73 -21.71 -2.42
N PHE A 7 -28.91 -22.47 -3.51
CA PHE A 7 -27.81 -23.04 -4.28
C PHE A 7 -26.94 -21.97 -4.93
N LEU A 8 -27.56 -20.92 -5.50
CA LEU A 8 -26.83 -19.77 -6.05
C LEU A 8 -25.99 -19.05 -4.98
N LEU A 9 -26.51 -18.93 -3.76
CA LEU A 9 -25.82 -18.28 -2.64
C LEU A 9 -24.64 -19.12 -2.13
N ILE A 10 -24.79 -20.45 -2.10
CA ILE A 10 -23.71 -21.39 -1.79
C ILE A 10 -22.63 -21.34 -2.88
N VAL A 11 -23.01 -21.37 -4.16
CA VAL A 11 -22.06 -21.26 -5.27
C VAL A 11 -21.33 -19.92 -5.24
N LEU A 12 -22.02 -18.80 -4.95
CA LEU A 12 -21.38 -17.50 -4.77
C LEU A 12 -20.39 -17.50 -3.60
N LEU A 13 -20.75 -18.08 -2.46
CA LEU A 13 -19.87 -18.18 -1.29
C LEU A 13 -18.63 -19.04 -1.56
N ILE A 14 -18.78 -20.14 -2.32
CA ILE A 14 -17.67 -21.01 -2.73
C ILE A 14 -16.75 -20.27 -3.71
N VAL A 15 -17.32 -19.60 -4.71
CA VAL A 15 -16.56 -18.82 -5.70
C VAL A 15 -15.82 -17.66 -5.04
N ILE A 16 -16.43 -16.93 -4.10
CA ILE A 16 -15.75 -15.84 -3.37
C ILE A 16 -14.56 -16.38 -2.56
N ASN A 17 -14.68 -17.58 -1.98
CA ASN A 17 -13.57 -18.19 -1.24
C ASN A 17 -12.42 -18.66 -2.16
N GLU A 18 -12.71 -19.22 -3.34
CA GLU A 18 -11.66 -19.72 -4.26
C GLU A 18 -10.78 -18.62 -4.87
N PHE A 19 -11.26 -17.37 -4.95
CA PHE A 19 -10.46 -16.24 -5.48
C PHE A 19 -9.72 -15.42 -4.40
N SER A 20 -9.82 -15.81 -3.14
CA SER A 20 -9.26 -15.04 -2.02
C SER A 20 -7.78 -15.31 -1.73
N SER A 21 -7.20 -16.35 -2.35
CA SER A 21 -5.81 -16.71 -2.11
C SER A 21 -5.15 -17.45 -3.28
N TYR A 22 -3.83 -17.36 -3.36
CA TYR A 22 -2.99 -18.10 -4.29
C TYR A 22 -2.07 -19.07 -3.52
N PRO A 23 -2.07 -20.38 -3.84
CA PRO A 23 -1.13 -21.32 -3.23
C PRO A 23 0.31 -20.99 -3.60
N ILE A 24 1.21 -21.12 -2.63
CA ILE A 24 2.66 -20.94 -2.77
C ILE A 24 3.30 -22.31 -2.95
N LEU A 25 3.97 -22.51 -4.08
CA LEU A 25 4.73 -23.70 -4.43
C LEU A 25 6.23 -23.49 -4.21
N SER A 26 6.87 -24.41 -3.50
CA SER A 26 8.31 -24.55 -3.45
C SER A 26 8.67 -26.03 -3.62
N GLU A 27 9.62 -26.34 -4.51
CA GLU A 27 10.01 -27.72 -4.83
C GLU A 27 8.81 -28.66 -5.11
N ASN A 28 7.81 -28.16 -5.85
CA ASN A 28 6.56 -28.86 -6.19
C ASN A 28 5.64 -29.21 -5.00
N LYS A 29 5.83 -28.59 -3.84
CA LYS A 29 4.95 -28.72 -2.67
C LYS A 29 4.29 -27.39 -2.34
N ILE A 30 3.03 -27.45 -1.94
CA ILE A 30 2.34 -26.29 -1.37
C ILE A 30 2.89 -26.07 0.03
N ILE A 31 3.43 -24.88 0.29
CA ILE A 31 4.01 -24.49 1.59
C ILE A 31 3.18 -23.40 2.29
N GLY A 32 2.18 -22.86 1.62
CA GLY A 32 1.25 -21.88 2.17
C GLY A 32 0.52 -21.08 1.09
N HIS A 33 0.06 -19.88 1.44
CA HIS A 33 -0.87 -19.11 0.61
C HIS A 33 -0.58 -17.60 0.64
N ILE A 34 -0.83 -16.91 -0.47
CA ILE A 34 -0.88 -15.45 -0.57
C ILE A 34 -2.34 -15.02 -0.63
N TYR A 35 -2.77 -14.19 0.31
CA TYR A 35 -4.14 -13.71 0.43
C TYR A 35 -4.31 -12.31 -0.16
N THR A 36 -5.46 -12.05 -0.75
CA THR A 36 -5.88 -10.72 -1.22
C THR A 36 -6.88 -10.04 -0.28
N ASP A 37 -7.44 -10.78 0.69
CA ASP A 37 -8.36 -10.28 1.71
C ASP A 37 -7.75 -10.40 3.12
N LEU A 38 -7.68 -9.28 3.82
CA LEU A 38 -7.19 -9.16 5.20
C LEU A 38 -8.06 -9.91 6.23
N LYS A 39 -9.30 -10.24 5.86
CA LYS A 39 -10.26 -10.98 6.70
C LYS A 39 -10.28 -12.48 6.42
N ALA A 40 -9.43 -12.97 5.52
CA ALA A 40 -9.34 -14.40 5.21
C ALA A 40 -9.01 -15.23 6.47
N ASN A 41 -9.49 -16.47 6.50
CA ASN A 41 -9.15 -17.41 7.56
C ASN A 41 -7.76 -18.02 7.28
N ILE A 42 -6.80 -17.70 8.15
CA ILE A 42 -5.38 -17.99 7.93
C ILE A 42 -4.97 -19.25 8.69
N ASN A 43 -4.32 -20.18 7.99
CA ASN A 43 -3.71 -21.35 8.62
C ASN A 43 -2.37 -20.97 9.26
N LYS A 44 -2.30 -20.96 10.59
CA LYS A 44 -1.11 -20.55 11.35
C LYS A 44 0.12 -21.44 11.14
N ASN A 45 -0.07 -22.66 10.64
CA ASN A 45 1.02 -23.62 10.43
C ASN A 45 1.67 -23.50 9.04
N GLU A 46 1.08 -22.71 8.15
CA GLU A 46 1.54 -22.48 6.80
C GLU A 46 2.30 -21.15 6.68
N LEU A 47 2.99 -20.96 5.55
CA LEU A 47 3.55 -19.67 5.18
C LEU A 47 2.44 -18.76 4.63
N ASN A 48 2.20 -17.60 5.24
CA ASN A 48 1.09 -16.73 4.85
C ASN A 48 1.58 -15.38 4.34
N GLY A 49 1.23 -15.05 3.09
CA GLY A 49 1.48 -13.75 2.48
C GLY A 49 0.21 -12.91 2.37
N TYR A 50 0.35 -11.59 2.34
CA TYR A 50 -0.75 -10.68 2.02
C TYR A 50 -0.36 -9.71 0.91
N ILE A 51 -1.21 -9.57 -0.12
CA ILE A 51 -1.08 -8.48 -1.10
C ILE A 51 -1.73 -7.23 -0.51
N LEU A 52 -0.90 -6.23 -0.18
CA LEU A 52 -1.33 -5.03 0.53
C LEU A 52 -2.42 -4.27 -0.25
N SER A 53 -3.59 -4.15 0.38
CA SER A 53 -4.64 -3.24 -0.04
C SER A 53 -4.86 -2.16 1.02
N LEU A 54 -4.41 -0.93 0.75
CA LEU A 54 -4.59 0.19 1.70
C LEU A 54 -6.07 0.45 2.02
N ASN A 55 -6.97 0.24 1.04
CA ASN A 55 -8.42 0.36 1.22
C ASN A 55 -9.02 -0.65 2.23
N GLN A 56 -8.38 -1.80 2.43
CA GLN A 56 -8.79 -2.77 3.46
C GLN A 56 -8.26 -2.40 4.85
N ILE A 57 -7.21 -1.58 4.93
CA ILE A 57 -6.69 -0.99 6.17
C ILE A 57 -7.57 0.18 6.59
N ASP A 58 -7.78 1.13 5.68
CA ASP A 58 -8.72 2.25 5.84
C ASP A 58 -9.25 2.68 4.45
N PRO A 59 -10.57 2.84 4.26
CA PRO A 59 -11.15 3.12 2.94
C PRO A 59 -10.68 4.43 2.29
N GLU A 60 -10.24 5.40 3.09
CA GLU A 60 -9.72 6.68 2.61
C GLU A 60 -8.19 6.68 2.46
N LEU A 61 -7.49 5.60 2.82
CA LEU A 61 -6.03 5.58 2.73
C LEU A 61 -5.60 5.26 1.30
N CYS A 62 -4.67 6.05 0.76
CA CYS A 62 -4.16 5.86 -0.59
C CYS A 62 -2.67 6.22 -0.69
N TYR A 63 -2.00 5.72 -1.72
CA TYR A 63 -0.57 5.95 -1.93
C TYR A 63 -0.25 7.43 -2.14
N LEU A 64 -1.16 8.19 -2.78
CA LEU A 64 -0.95 9.61 -3.01
C LEU A 64 -0.96 10.42 -1.70
N ALA A 65 -1.84 10.06 -0.75
CA ALA A 65 -1.87 10.67 0.57
C ALA A 65 -0.53 10.44 1.30
N ILE A 66 -0.05 9.19 1.31
CA ILE A 66 1.22 8.80 1.91
C ILE A 66 2.38 9.56 1.27
N GLY A 67 2.45 9.59 -0.06
CA GLY A 67 3.51 10.28 -0.79
C GLY A 67 3.57 11.78 -0.50
N SER A 68 2.42 12.37 -0.19
CA SER A 68 2.27 13.80 0.11
C SER A 68 2.73 14.18 1.52
N VAL A 69 3.00 13.21 2.40
CA VAL A 69 3.52 13.46 3.75
C VAL A 69 4.98 13.94 3.67
N ASN A 70 5.30 15.00 4.42
CA ASN A 70 6.68 15.51 4.52
C ASN A 70 7.51 14.80 5.59
N ASN A 71 6.86 14.27 6.63
CA ASN A 71 7.53 13.53 7.69
C ASN A 71 7.59 12.04 7.36
N PHE A 72 8.77 11.57 6.93
CA PHE A 72 9.02 10.16 6.60
C PHE A 72 8.93 9.20 7.80
N GLU A 73 9.09 9.70 9.02
CA GLU A 73 8.90 8.92 10.25
C GLU A 73 7.43 8.52 10.42
N LEU A 74 6.48 9.40 10.09
CA LEU A 74 5.05 9.06 10.13
C LEU A 74 4.70 7.93 9.15
N ILE A 75 5.39 7.90 8.00
CA ILE A 75 5.23 6.82 7.01
C ILE A 75 5.77 5.52 7.61
N GLU A 76 6.99 5.53 8.14
CA GLU A 76 7.60 4.36 8.76
C GLU A 76 6.73 3.80 9.91
N ASN A 77 6.22 4.67 10.77
CA ASN A 77 5.32 4.31 11.88
C ASN A 77 3.98 3.74 11.41
N LEU A 78 3.37 4.32 10.36
CA LEU A 78 2.16 3.74 9.75
C LEU A 78 2.42 2.29 9.32
N PHE A 79 3.54 2.01 8.66
CA PHE A 79 3.84 0.68 8.14
C PHE A 79 4.33 -0.30 9.22
N LEU A 80 4.93 0.20 10.30
CA LEU A 80 5.13 -0.56 11.54
C LEU A 80 3.79 -1.02 12.12
N ASP A 81 2.81 -0.12 12.24
CA ASP A 81 1.50 -0.44 12.79
C ASP A 81 0.72 -1.41 11.89
N ILE A 82 0.69 -1.16 10.57
CA ILE A 82 0.08 -2.08 9.59
C ILE A 82 0.77 -3.45 9.68
N GLY A 83 2.11 -3.49 9.70
CA GLY A 83 2.87 -4.72 9.85
C GLY A 83 2.53 -5.46 11.14
N THR A 84 2.33 -4.74 12.23
CA THR A 84 1.98 -5.32 13.54
C THR A 84 0.60 -5.98 13.49
N GLU A 85 -0.40 -5.32 12.89
CA GLU A 85 -1.72 -5.93 12.65
C GLU A 85 -1.64 -7.17 11.76
N LEU A 86 -0.84 -7.12 10.69
CA LEU A 86 -0.62 -8.27 9.81
C LEU A 86 0.02 -9.43 10.57
N LYS A 87 1.03 -9.17 11.40
CA LYS A 87 1.72 -10.19 12.18
C LYS A 87 0.78 -10.83 13.20
N ASN A 88 -0.05 -10.03 13.87
CA ASN A 88 -1.07 -10.51 14.80
C ASN A 88 -2.14 -11.39 14.10
N LYS A 89 -2.37 -11.18 12.81
CA LYS A 89 -3.21 -12.03 11.94
C LYS A 89 -2.49 -13.28 11.42
N ASN A 90 -1.22 -13.50 11.77
CA ASN A 90 -0.38 -14.62 11.32
C ASN A 90 0.07 -14.52 9.85
N PHE A 91 0.14 -13.31 9.29
CA PHE A 91 0.90 -13.10 8.07
C PHE A 91 2.40 -13.08 8.38
N ASP A 92 3.18 -13.67 7.47
CA ASP A 92 4.64 -13.78 7.55
C ASP A 92 5.34 -12.73 6.67
N PHE A 93 4.73 -12.42 5.53
CA PHE A 93 5.25 -11.46 4.56
C PHE A 93 4.12 -10.64 3.91
N VAL A 94 4.50 -9.48 3.37
CA VAL A 94 3.57 -8.57 2.67
C VAL A 94 4.12 -8.21 1.30
N ILE A 95 3.29 -8.36 0.27
CA ILE A 95 3.57 -7.89 -1.09
C ILE A 95 3.00 -6.49 -1.23
N PHE A 96 3.84 -5.51 -1.53
CA PHE A 96 3.41 -4.11 -1.57
C PHE A 96 4.17 -3.29 -2.62
N GLY A 97 3.73 -2.04 -2.77
CA GLY A 97 4.41 -1.03 -3.54
C GLY A 97 4.03 -1.02 -5.02
N ASN A 98 4.39 0.09 -5.63
CA ASN A 98 4.29 0.37 -7.06
C ASN A 98 5.51 1.24 -7.41
N LEU A 99 6.27 0.87 -8.44
CA LEU A 99 7.47 1.61 -8.82
C LEU A 99 7.21 2.56 -10.01
N LYS A 100 5.96 2.73 -10.42
CA LYS A 100 5.57 3.65 -11.49
C LYS A 100 5.54 5.09 -10.96
N THR A 101 5.99 6.01 -11.79
CA THR A 101 5.85 7.45 -11.54
C THR A 101 4.51 7.97 -12.03
N LEU A 102 3.91 8.87 -11.26
CA LEU A 102 2.74 9.62 -11.68
C LEU A 102 3.08 10.54 -12.87
N ASN A 103 2.22 10.54 -13.89
CA ASN A 103 2.32 11.42 -15.05
C ASN A 103 0.98 12.14 -15.31
N LYS A 104 0.96 13.09 -16.26
CA LYS A 104 -0.24 13.89 -16.58
C LYS A 104 -1.39 13.07 -17.20
N GLU A 105 -1.10 11.90 -17.76
CA GLU A 105 -2.06 11.02 -18.42
C GLU A 105 -2.68 10.00 -17.44
N THR A 106 -2.18 9.95 -16.20
CA THR A 106 -2.63 9.00 -15.19
C THR A 106 -4.05 9.33 -14.74
N THR A 107 -4.99 8.43 -15.02
CA THR A 107 -6.40 8.58 -14.64
C THR A 107 -6.65 8.17 -13.18
N ASP A 108 -5.95 7.14 -12.69
CA ASP A 108 -6.06 6.64 -11.32
C ASP A 108 -4.84 7.03 -10.47
N TYR A 109 -4.75 8.31 -10.17
CA TYR A 109 -3.61 8.90 -9.46
C TYR A 109 -3.53 8.52 -7.98
N LEU A 110 -4.61 8.02 -7.36
CA LEU A 110 -4.61 7.65 -5.93
C LEU A 110 -3.72 6.42 -5.65
N ASN A 111 -3.46 5.60 -6.67
CA ASN A 111 -2.58 4.44 -6.63
C ASN A 111 -1.10 4.76 -6.86
N TYR A 112 -0.73 6.04 -6.95
CA TYR A 112 0.64 6.49 -7.15
C TYR A 112 1.14 7.29 -5.95
N ILE A 113 2.42 7.11 -5.61
CA ILE A 113 3.08 7.86 -4.53
C ILE A 113 3.41 9.29 -4.98
N GLY A 114 3.79 9.47 -6.24
CA GLY A 114 4.11 10.78 -6.82
C GLY A 114 4.86 10.66 -8.15
N LYS A 115 5.36 11.79 -8.67
CA LYS A 115 6.11 11.86 -9.94
C LYS A 115 7.62 11.69 -9.80
N SER A 116 8.16 11.89 -8.60
CA SER A 116 9.61 11.94 -8.37
C SER A 116 10.16 10.56 -8.01
N PRO A 117 11.10 9.98 -8.80
CA PRO A 117 11.67 8.68 -8.47
C PRO A 117 12.32 8.60 -7.10
N TYR A 118 12.95 9.69 -6.65
CA TYR A 118 13.60 9.78 -5.34
C TYR A 118 12.61 9.82 -4.18
N LEU A 119 11.45 10.46 -4.39
CA LEU A 119 10.39 10.47 -3.40
C LEU A 119 9.77 9.07 -3.27
N ILE A 120 9.46 8.45 -4.41
CA ILE A 120 8.88 7.10 -4.43
C ILE A 120 9.82 6.12 -3.73
N SER A 121 11.12 6.17 -4.04
CA SER A 121 12.10 5.29 -3.40
C SER A 121 12.24 5.55 -1.89
N GLU A 122 12.18 6.79 -1.43
CA GLU A 122 12.20 7.10 0.01
C GLU A 122 10.95 6.59 0.72
N VAL A 123 9.75 6.80 0.17
CA VAL A 123 8.50 6.29 0.74
C VAL A 123 8.50 4.77 0.83
N LEU A 124 8.89 4.08 -0.24
CA LEU A 124 8.98 2.62 -0.26
C LEU A 124 10.05 2.11 0.71
N TYR A 125 11.17 2.81 0.85
CA TYR A 125 12.18 2.48 1.85
C TYR A 125 11.61 2.56 3.27
N ARG A 126 10.84 3.60 3.60
CA ARG A 126 10.16 3.71 4.91
C ARG A 126 9.12 2.61 5.13
N MET A 127 8.39 2.23 4.08
CA MET A 127 7.49 1.07 4.12
C MET A 127 8.24 -0.21 4.49
N ILE A 128 9.36 -0.48 3.82
CA ILE A 128 10.23 -1.65 4.09
C ILE A 128 10.65 -1.67 5.55
N ARG A 129 11.19 -0.55 6.05
CA ARG A 129 11.68 -0.44 7.43
C ARG A 129 10.57 -0.64 8.46
N GLY A 130 9.40 -0.08 8.23
CA GLY A 130 8.22 -0.29 9.08
C GLY A 130 7.83 -1.76 9.16
N PHE A 131 7.71 -2.44 8.02
CA PHE A 131 7.36 -3.86 7.98
C PHE A 131 8.41 -4.76 8.63
N GLU A 132 9.70 -4.55 8.33
CA GLU A 132 10.79 -5.31 8.94
C GLU A 132 10.77 -5.16 10.47
N THR A 133 10.59 -3.94 10.96
CA THR A 133 10.52 -3.64 12.39
C THR A 133 9.33 -4.36 13.04
N ALA A 134 8.19 -4.46 12.34
CA ALA A 134 7.02 -5.21 12.79
C ALA A 134 7.18 -6.74 12.80
N GLY A 135 8.24 -7.27 12.18
CA GLY A 135 8.43 -8.72 12.01
C GLY A 135 7.70 -9.31 10.79
N ILE A 136 7.37 -8.48 9.80
CA ILE A 136 6.82 -8.88 8.51
C ILE A 136 7.91 -8.76 7.44
N VAL A 137 8.09 -9.80 6.62
CA VAL A 137 9.03 -9.72 5.49
C VAL A 137 8.43 -8.85 4.38
N PRO A 138 9.08 -7.73 4.00
CA PRO A 138 8.64 -6.93 2.87
C PRO A 138 9.00 -7.61 1.55
N VAL A 139 8.02 -7.70 0.64
CA VAL A 139 8.19 -8.17 -0.72
C VAL A 139 7.71 -7.09 -1.68
N LEU A 140 8.60 -6.64 -2.55
CA LEU A 140 8.31 -5.59 -3.51
C LEU A 140 7.57 -6.16 -4.74
N LYS A 141 6.39 -5.61 -5.06
CA LYS A 141 5.70 -5.92 -6.32
C LYS A 141 6.42 -5.24 -7.47
N ILE A 142 6.78 -6.03 -8.48
CA ILE A 142 7.46 -5.60 -9.71
C ILE A 142 6.57 -5.88 -10.91
N THR A 143 6.44 -4.91 -11.79
CA THR A 143 5.76 -5.04 -13.08
C THR A 143 6.70 -4.69 -14.23
N SER A 144 6.26 -5.00 -15.45
CA SER A 144 7.02 -4.71 -16.67
C SER A 144 7.16 -3.20 -16.96
N ASP A 145 6.23 -2.38 -16.47
CA ASP A 145 6.11 -0.95 -16.73
C ASP A 145 6.60 -0.03 -15.58
N ASP A 146 7.22 -0.61 -14.56
CA ASP A 146 7.87 0.14 -13.48
C ASP A 146 9.00 1.07 -13.97
N ASP A 147 9.16 2.22 -13.31
CA ASP A 147 10.26 3.15 -13.63
C ASP A 147 11.61 2.61 -13.14
N THR A 148 12.54 2.40 -14.09
CA THR A 148 13.92 1.99 -13.83
C THR A 148 14.67 2.90 -12.87
N LYS A 149 14.39 4.21 -12.86
CA LYS A 149 15.00 5.18 -11.94
C LYS A 149 14.52 4.94 -10.52
N VAL A 150 13.24 4.60 -10.33
CA VAL A 150 12.70 4.23 -9.00
C VAL A 150 13.37 2.94 -8.54
N LYS A 151 13.41 1.91 -9.39
CA LYS A 151 14.08 0.62 -9.11
C LYS A 151 15.52 0.81 -8.64
N ASN A 152 16.32 1.56 -9.40
CA ASN A 152 17.72 1.82 -9.09
C ASN A 152 17.89 2.64 -7.81
N SER A 153 17.08 3.70 -7.64
CA SER A 153 17.14 4.53 -6.44
C SER A 153 16.77 3.74 -5.18
N LEU A 154 15.74 2.90 -5.23
CA LEU A 154 15.34 2.05 -4.12
C LEU A 154 16.39 0.99 -3.80
N LYS A 155 16.94 0.31 -4.82
CA LYS A 155 18.03 -0.67 -4.65
C LYS A 155 19.24 -0.06 -3.95
N ASN A 156 19.61 1.17 -4.29
CA ASN A 156 20.73 1.87 -3.65
C ASN A 156 20.44 2.23 -2.17
N ARG A 157 19.17 2.45 -1.79
CA ARG A 157 18.77 2.78 -0.41
C ARG A 157 18.60 1.53 0.46
N ALA A 158 17.88 0.54 -0.06
CA ALA A 158 17.42 -0.62 0.70
C ALA A 158 18.31 -1.86 0.53
N GLY A 159 19.17 -1.89 -0.49
CA GLY A 159 19.94 -3.07 -0.84
C GLY A 159 19.09 -4.15 -1.50
N ALA A 160 19.33 -5.41 -1.14
CA ALA A 160 18.59 -6.55 -1.66
C ALA A 160 17.24 -6.69 -0.95
N ILE A 161 16.15 -6.70 -1.71
CA ILE A 161 14.78 -6.90 -1.22
C ILE A 161 14.17 -8.05 -2.02
N TYR A 162 13.30 -8.86 -1.39
CA TYR A 162 12.55 -9.87 -2.10
C TYR A 162 11.54 -9.26 -3.07
N THR A 163 11.33 -9.94 -4.19
CA THR A 163 10.51 -9.44 -5.30
C THR A 163 9.41 -10.41 -5.70
N TYR A 164 8.26 -9.87 -6.09
CA TYR A 164 7.10 -10.60 -6.59
C TYR A 164 6.60 -10.00 -7.91
N SER A 165 6.15 -10.83 -8.86
CA SER A 165 5.47 -10.34 -10.06
C SER A 165 4.38 -11.30 -10.54
N GLU A 166 3.35 -10.71 -11.15
CA GLU A 166 2.29 -11.44 -11.88
C GLU A 166 2.64 -11.62 -13.36
N GLU A 167 3.67 -10.93 -13.86
CA GLU A 167 4.03 -10.86 -15.29
C GLU A 167 5.43 -11.42 -15.57
N ILE A 168 6.33 -11.37 -14.58
CA ILE A 168 7.76 -11.66 -14.75
C ILE A 168 8.15 -12.93 -13.98
N ASN A 169 8.51 -13.99 -14.72
CA ASN A 169 8.76 -15.33 -14.17
C ASN A 169 10.16 -15.55 -13.55
N ASN A 170 11.05 -14.54 -13.53
CA ASN A 170 12.43 -14.68 -13.03
C ASN A 170 12.71 -13.89 -11.75
N LEU A 171 11.71 -13.69 -10.91
CA LEU A 171 11.84 -13.01 -9.61
C LEU A 171 11.91 -14.01 -8.45
N ASP A 172 12.01 -13.52 -7.21
CA ASP A 172 12.02 -14.40 -6.03
C ASP A 172 10.71 -15.16 -5.88
N MET A 173 9.61 -14.48 -6.20
CA MET A 173 8.28 -15.06 -6.34
C MET A 173 7.63 -14.62 -7.65
N TYR A 174 6.87 -15.51 -8.29
CA TYR A 174 6.10 -15.15 -9.47
C TYR A 174 4.81 -15.98 -9.59
N LEU A 175 3.74 -15.34 -10.08
CA LEU A 175 2.47 -16.00 -10.34
C LEU A 175 2.48 -16.66 -11.72
N LYS A 176 2.10 -17.93 -11.79
CA LYS A 176 1.87 -18.65 -13.04
C LYS A 176 0.77 -19.68 -12.84
N ASN A 177 -0.24 -19.68 -13.73
CA ASN A 177 -1.37 -20.62 -13.67
C ASN A 177 -2.04 -20.66 -12.28
N ASN A 178 -2.34 -19.50 -11.70
CA ASN A 178 -2.90 -19.33 -10.35
C ASN A 178 -2.07 -19.89 -9.18
N ASN A 179 -0.82 -20.28 -9.41
CA ASN A 179 0.11 -20.69 -8.36
C ASN A 179 1.26 -19.71 -8.27
N VAL A 180 1.70 -19.39 -7.05
CA VAL A 180 2.89 -18.57 -6.84
C VAL A 180 4.08 -19.48 -6.61
N TYR A 181 5.11 -19.35 -7.46
CA TYR A 181 6.33 -20.13 -7.35
C TYR A 181 7.35 -19.35 -6.53
N LEU A 182 7.84 -19.96 -5.45
CA LEU A 182 8.91 -19.42 -4.60
C LEU A 182 10.24 -20.07 -4.96
N LYS A 183 11.24 -19.24 -5.29
CA LYS A 183 12.63 -19.72 -5.47
C LYS A 183 13.18 -20.29 -4.16
N LYS A 184 14.02 -21.32 -4.27
CA LYS A 184 14.64 -21.99 -3.12
C LYS A 184 15.46 -21.00 -2.26
N ASP A 185 15.61 -21.30 -0.97
CA ASP A 185 16.44 -20.57 -0.01
C ASP A 185 15.98 -19.14 0.33
N ARG A 186 14.66 -18.90 0.26
CA ARG A 186 14.05 -17.62 0.62
C ARG A 186 13.43 -17.69 2.00
N ILE A 187 13.88 -16.81 2.90
CA ILE A 187 13.38 -16.73 4.28
C ILE A 187 12.28 -15.68 4.31
N LEU A 188 11.02 -16.14 4.31
CA LEU A 188 9.84 -15.27 4.31
C LEU A 188 9.16 -15.17 5.68
N ARG A 189 9.83 -15.57 6.76
CA ARG A 189 9.32 -15.50 8.13
C ARG A 189 10.37 -14.90 9.05
N LEU A 190 10.00 -13.84 9.76
CA LEU A 190 10.81 -13.24 10.82
C LEU A 190 10.34 -13.76 12.18
N PRO A 191 11.27 -14.08 13.11
CA PRO A 191 10.96 -14.73 14.38
C PRO A 191 10.44 -13.75 15.45
N TRP A 192 10.60 -12.44 15.26
CA TRP A 192 10.11 -11.44 16.20
C TRP A 192 8.72 -10.93 15.82
N LYS A 193 8.09 -10.25 16.77
CA LYS A 193 6.84 -9.51 16.63
C LYS A 193 6.92 -8.24 17.46
N THR A 194 6.22 -7.20 17.03
CA THR A 194 5.94 -6.02 17.85
C THR A 194 4.57 -6.21 18.50
N GLU A 195 4.41 -5.82 19.77
CA GLU A 195 3.18 -6.12 20.52
C GLU A 195 2.13 -5.02 20.45
N THR A 196 2.55 -3.76 20.27
CA THR A 196 1.67 -2.59 20.31
C THR A 196 1.51 -1.98 18.92
N SER A 197 0.26 -1.74 18.54
CA SER A 197 -0.14 -1.07 17.30
C SER A 197 -0.96 0.16 17.66
N PHE A 198 -0.59 1.31 17.08
CA PHE A 198 -1.32 2.58 17.18
C PHE A 198 -1.95 2.96 15.84
N LEU A 199 -2.36 1.95 15.05
CA LEU A 199 -2.74 2.11 13.65
C LEU A 199 -3.73 3.26 13.39
N LYS A 200 -4.75 3.42 14.24
CA LYS A 200 -5.74 4.49 14.08
C LYS A 200 -5.13 5.89 14.20
N ASP A 201 -4.22 6.07 15.16
CA ASP A 201 -3.54 7.34 15.39
C ASP A 201 -2.51 7.62 14.29
N SER A 202 -1.82 6.59 13.81
CA SER A 202 -0.92 6.69 12.66
C SER A 202 -1.67 7.08 11.38
N ILE A 203 -2.82 6.45 11.08
CA ILE A 203 -3.66 6.81 9.94
C ILE A 203 -4.14 8.26 10.05
N LYS A 204 -4.63 8.66 11.21
CA LYS A 204 -5.04 10.04 11.47
C LYS A 204 -3.88 11.02 11.22
N SER A 205 -2.70 10.69 11.73
CA SER A 205 -1.49 11.51 11.55
C SER A 205 -1.11 11.66 10.07
N ILE A 206 -1.28 10.61 9.25
CA ILE A 206 -1.07 10.68 7.80
C ILE A 206 -2.06 11.64 7.14
N TYR A 207 -3.34 11.61 7.51
CA TYR A 207 -4.33 12.55 6.97
C TYR A 207 -4.07 13.99 7.37
N GLU A 208 -3.72 14.24 8.62
CA GLU A 208 -3.38 15.57 9.13
C GLU A 208 -2.11 16.14 8.46
N ASN A 209 -1.19 15.27 8.03
CA ASN A 209 0.08 15.65 7.39
C ASN A 209 0.07 15.53 5.86
N SER A 210 -1.09 15.33 5.24
CA SER A 210 -1.27 15.23 3.79
C SER A 210 -2.22 16.29 3.21
N ILE A 211 -2.42 17.40 3.93
CA ILE A 211 -3.21 18.55 3.45
C ILE A 211 -2.30 19.44 2.59
N ILE A 212 -2.62 19.57 1.30
CA ILE A 212 -1.73 20.17 0.31
C ILE A 212 -2.33 21.48 -0.20
N LEU A 213 -1.53 22.54 -0.18
CA LEU A 213 -1.82 23.78 -0.89
C LEU A 213 -1.16 23.73 -2.28
N SER A 214 -1.94 23.98 -3.33
CA SER A 214 -1.48 24.02 -4.71
C SER A 214 -2.01 25.24 -5.45
N GLY A 215 -1.28 25.72 -6.47
CA GLY A 215 -1.63 26.94 -7.20
C GLY A 215 -1.37 28.24 -6.40
N TRP A 216 -1.48 29.38 -7.07
CA TRP A 216 -1.19 30.70 -6.48
C TRP A 216 -2.27 31.75 -6.74
N ARG A 217 -3.09 31.61 -7.78
CA ARG A 217 -4.16 32.58 -8.10
C ARG A 217 -5.32 32.41 -7.12
N LYS A 218 -5.72 33.50 -6.44
CA LYS A 218 -6.77 33.45 -5.41
C LYS A 218 -8.19 33.31 -5.95
N ASP A 219 -8.38 33.52 -7.26
CA ASP A 219 -9.69 33.51 -7.90
C ASP A 219 -10.34 32.13 -7.79
N ASN A 220 -11.48 32.04 -7.09
CA ASN A 220 -12.25 30.80 -6.90
C ASN A 220 -11.48 29.68 -6.19
N SER A 221 -10.83 29.99 -5.06
CA SER A 221 -10.16 28.97 -4.25
C SER A 221 -11.15 27.91 -3.74
N LYS A 222 -10.82 26.62 -3.87
CA LYS A 222 -11.72 25.50 -3.47
C LYS A 222 -10.98 24.39 -2.74
N LEU A 223 -11.76 23.57 -2.05
CA LEU A 223 -11.33 22.30 -1.49
C LEU A 223 -11.49 21.19 -2.53
N LEU A 224 -10.49 20.31 -2.59
CA LEU A 224 -10.44 19.15 -3.47
C LEU A 224 -10.31 17.89 -2.61
N TYR A 225 -11.41 17.16 -2.46
CA TYR A 225 -11.39 15.86 -1.82
C TYR A 225 -10.82 14.81 -2.77
N ARG A 226 -9.68 14.20 -2.39
CA ARG A 226 -9.00 13.12 -3.13
C ARG A 226 -8.82 13.42 -4.61
N LYS A 227 -8.52 14.69 -4.95
CA LYS A 227 -8.33 15.18 -6.31
C LYS A 227 -7.09 16.03 -6.43
N ILE A 228 -6.39 15.86 -7.53
CA ILE A 228 -5.20 16.65 -7.89
C ILE A 228 -5.63 17.98 -8.53
N ASN A 229 -4.90 19.05 -8.21
CA ASN A 229 -4.98 20.32 -8.92
C ASN A 229 -3.87 20.45 -9.96
N PHE A 230 -4.25 20.58 -11.24
CA PHE A 230 -3.33 20.87 -12.35
C PHE A 230 -3.37 22.33 -12.82
N THR A 231 -4.14 23.18 -12.14
CA THR A 231 -4.35 24.59 -12.52
C THR A 231 -3.51 25.55 -11.68
N GLU A 232 -3.41 26.80 -12.13
CA GLU A 232 -2.76 27.87 -11.37
C GLU A 232 -3.63 28.40 -10.22
N THR A 233 -4.90 28.02 -10.16
CA THR A 233 -5.83 28.43 -9.10
C THR A 233 -5.46 27.78 -7.77
N LYS A 234 -5.50 28.58 -6.70
CA LYS A 234 -5.23 28.15 -5.34
C LYS A 234 -6.27 27.10 -4.90
N MET A 235 -5.84 25.86 -4.66
CA MET A 235 -6.69 24.77 -4.20
C MET A 235 -6.06 24.05 -3.02
N ILE A 236 -6.91 23.59 -2.08
CA ILE A 236 -6.49 22.70 -0.99
C ILE A 236 -6.93 21.28 -1.29
N THR A 237 -5.97 20.36 -1.45
CA THR A 237 -6.25 18.93 -1.57
C THR A 237 -6.14 18.26 -0.21
N TYR A 238 -7.10 17.38 0.11
CA TYR A 238 -7.12 16.56 1.33
C TYR A 238 -7.69 15.17 1.02
N PHE A 239 -7.34 14.17 1.82
CA PHE A 239 -7.57 12.75 1.46
C PHE A 239 -8.61 12.02 2.32
N SER A 240 -8.98 12.57 3.48
CA SER A 240 -10.00 12.01 4.37
C SER A 240 -10.97 13.08 4.86
N HIS A 241 -12.26 12.73 4.96
CA HIS A 241 -13.27 13.60 5.55
C HIS A 241 -12.98 13.96 7.02
N SER A 242 -12.23 13.11 7.74
CA SER A 242 -11.83 13.37 9.14
C SER A 242 -11.02 14.66 9.32
N VAL A 243 -10.34 15.13 8.27
CA VAL A 243 -9.51 16.34 8.28
C VAL A 243 -10.08 17.48 7.43
N GLU A 244 -11.34 17.40 7.00
CA GLU A 244 -11.97 18.43 6.17
C GLU A 244 -12.03 19.80 6.87
N SER A 245 -12.27 19.83 8.19
CA SER A 245 -12.24 21.06 8.98
C SER A 245 -10.86 21.70 8.99
N LEU A 246 -9.80 20.91 9.15
CA LEU A 246 -8.41 21.38 9.07
C LEU A 246 -8.10 21.91 7.67
N ALA A 247 -8.56 21.23 6.61
CA ALA A 247 -8.38 21.70 5.24
C ALA A 247 -9.09 23.06 4.99
N LYS A 248 -10.27 23.28 5.57
CA LYS A 248 -10.97 24.59 5.56
C LYS A 248 -10.15 25.67 6.25
N GLU A 249 -9.58 25.37 7.42
CA GLU A 249 -8.71 26.32 8.12
C GLU A 249 -7.46 26.69 7.32
N VAL A 250 -6.87 25.74 6.57
CA VAL A 250 -5.75 26.03 5.66
C VAL A 250 -6.18 26.88 4.46
N LEU A 251 -7.36 26.62 3.89
CA LEU A 251 -7.92 27.41 2.80
C LEU A 251 -8.08 28.89 3.21
N ASP A 252 -8.64 29.11 4.40
CA ASP A 252 -8.86 30.41 5.05
C ASP A 252 -7.55 31.11 5.47
N GLY A 253 -6.41 30.41 5.44
CA GLY A 253 -5.12 30.94 5.90
C GLY A 253 -4.96 30.98 7.42
N LYS A 254 -5.81 30.28 8.18
CA LYS A 254 -5.70 30.15 9.64
C LYS A 254 -4.61 29.14 10.05
N LYS A 255 -4.31 28.17 9.19
CA LYS A 255 -3.25 27.18 9.35
C LYS A 255 -2.39 27.06 8.09
N LEU A 256 -1.17 26.57 8.27
CA LEU A 256 -0.29 26.20 7.17
C LEU A 256 -0.66 24.83 6.62
N ALA A 257 -0.46 24.62 5.33
CA ALA A 257 -0.52 23.30 4.72
C ALA A 257 0.63 22.43 5.26
N THR A 258 0.36 21.15 5.46
CA THR A 258 1.29 20.19 6.06
C THR A 258 1.88 19.22 5.03
N GLY A 259 1.12 18.93 3.98
CA GLY A 259 1.51 18.07 2.87
C GLY A 259 2.27 18.82 1.77
N LYS A 260 3.04 18.08 0.99
CA LYS A 260 3.74 18.56 -0.21
C LYS A 260 3.00 18.16 -1.49
N ILE A 261 3.20 18.95 -2.54
CA ILE A 261 2.78 18.59 -3.89
C ILE A 261 3.69 17.49 -4.43
N THR A 262 3.10 16.40 -4.93
CA THR A 262 3.83 15.22 -5.43
C THR A 262 3.55 14.90 -6.89
N TRP A 263 2.73 15.70 -7.55
CA TRP A 263 2.38 15.63 -8.98
C TRP A 263 2.94 16.81 -9.76
#